data_AF-A0A1Y1MIV1-F1
#
_entry.id   AF-A0A1Y1MIV1-F1
#
_cell.length_a   1.000
_cell.length_b   1.000
_cell.length_c   1.000
_cell.angle_alpha   90.00
_cell.angle_beta   90.00
_cell.angle_gamma   90.00
#
_symmetry.space_group_name_H-M   'P 1'
#
loop_
_entity.id
_entity.type
_entity.pdbx_description
1 polymer ?
#
loop_
_entity_poly.entity_id
_entity_poly.type
_entity_poly.pdbx_seq_one_letter_code
_entity_poly.pdbx_strand_id
1 'polypeptide(L)'
;SGATLLCYPKMRVAIAGYGDLTRYICKEFVKAGHVLVILTRSYKPQLESQGVAQAITDYSPSSLRAPLADCEILISTISDISSAYTNVHRNLILACQESPRCKRFIPAEFAANIEAYPDEPGFYYAPHEPIREMLRSQTDLEWTLVCIGWLTDYF
;
A
#
# COMPACT_ATOMS: atom_id res chain seq x y z
N SER A 1 -25.44 -19.61 18.72
CA SER A 1 -24.05 -19.37 19.15
C SER A 1 -23.30 -18.88 17.92
N GLY A 2 -23.28 -17.59 17.57
CA GLY A 2 -23.01 -16.41 18.41
C GLY A 2 -21.54 -16.00 18.30
N ALA A 3 -20.92 -16.08 17.12
CA ALA A 3 -19.56 -15.62 16.90
C ALA A 3 -19.53 -14.09 17.03
N THR A 4 -18.99 -13.59 18.13
CA THR A 4 -18.59 -12.20 18.27
C THR A 4 -17.56 -11.92 17.18
N LEU A 5 -18.00 -11.36 16.05
CA LEU A 5 -17.10 -10.65 15.15
C LEU A 5 -16.44 -9.59 16.02
N LEU A 6 -15.13 -9.76 16.26
CA LEU A 6 -14.29 -8.67 16.71
C LEU A 6 -14.52 -7.53 15.70
N CYS A 7 -15.35 -6.55 16.05
CA CYS A 7 -15.48 -5.32 15.29
C CYS A 7 -14.15 -4.60 15.45
N TYR A 8 -13.17 -4.96 14.61
CA TYR A 8 -11.97 -4.18 14.45
C TYR A 8 -12.38 -2.73 14.15
N PRO A 9 -11.67 -1.73 14.70
CA PRO A 9 -12.01 -0.35 14.47
C PRO A 9 -12.05 -0.07 12.97
N LYS A 10 -13.11 0.63 12.53
CA LYS A 10 -13.27 1.05 11.14
C LYS A 10 -12.15 2.03 10.78
N MET A 11 -11.21 1.57 9.96
CA MET A 11 -10.12 2.40 9.45
C MET A 11 -10.43 3.03 8.09
N ARG A 12 -9.77 4.16 7.82
CA ARG A 12 -9.66 4.73 6.47
C ARG A 12 -8.30 4.39 5.86
N VAL A 13 -8.33 3.64 4.76
CA VAL A 13 -7.15 3.02 4.14
C VAL A 13 -6.96 3.60 2.74
N ALA A 14 -5.79 4.17 2.50
CA ALA A 14 -5.33 4.48 1.15
C ALA A 14 -4.64 3.26 0.55
N ILE A 15 -4.93 2.95 -0.71
CA ILE A 15 -4.22 1.91 -1.47
C ILE A 15 -3.63 2.54 -2.73
N ALA A 16 -2.31 2.52 -2.86
CA ALA A 16 -1.61 3.02 -4.03
C ALA A 16 -1.43 1.91 -5.07
N GLY A 17 -1.86 2.19 -6.30
CA GLY A 17 -1.91 1.21 -7.39
C GLY A 17 -3.26 0.50 -7.46
N TYR A 18 -3.60 0.02 -8.66
CA TYR A 18 -4.83 -0.73 -8.92
C TYR A 18 -4.53 -1.91 -9.86
N GLY A 19 -4.04 -3.00 -9.25
CA GLY A 19 -3.80 -4.29 -9.90
C GLY A 19 -4.69 -5.39 -9.30
N ASP A 20 -4.40 -6.65 -9.60
CA ASP A 20 -5.26 -7.76 -9.17
C ASP A 20 -5.26 -7.95 -7.64
N LEU A 21 -4.09 -7.83 -6.99
CA LEU A 21 -4.00 -7.84 -5.53
C LEU A 21 -4.88 -6.75 -4.89
N THR A 22 -4.91 -5.54 -5.47
CA THR A 22 -5.77 -4.44 -4.99
C THR A 22 -7.24 -4.84 -5.00
N ARG A 23 -7.70 -5.59 -6.00
CA ARG A 23 -9.12 -6.03 -6.10
C ARG A 23 -9.50 -6.94 -4.93
N TYR A 24 -8.62 -7.88 -4.58
CA TYR A 24 -8.82 -8.77 -3.43
C TYR A 24 -8.83 -7.98 -2.12
N ILE A 25 -7.88 -7.06 -1.94
CA ILE A 25 -7.84 -6.18 -0.76
C ILE A 25 -9.13 -5.36 -0.67
N CYS A 26 -9.57 -4.72 -1.76
CA CYS A 26 -10.79 -3.93 -1.79
C CYS A 26 -12.00 -4.72 -1.31
N LYS A 27 -12.21 -5.91 -1.88
CA LYS A 27 -13.33 -6.77 -1.57
C LYS A 27 -13.38 -7.10 -0.07
N GLU A 28 -12.27 -7.58 0.49
CA GLU A 28 -12.25 -8.04 1.88
C GLU A 28 -12.25 -6.87 2.88
N PHE A 29 -11.60 -5.74 2.56
CA PHE A 29 -11.60 -4.57 3.45
C PHE A 29 -12.96 -3.87 3.50
N VAL A 30 -13.66 -3.77 2.36
CA VAL A 30 -15.04 -3.24 2.33
C VAL A 30 -15.96 -4.15 3.13
N LYS A 31 -15.84 -5.48 2.97
CA LYS A 31 -16.61 -6.46 3.74
C LYS A 31 -16.32 -6.37 5.25
N ALA A 32 -15.08 -6.04 5.64
CA ALA A 32 -14.68 -5.78 7.01
C ALA A 32 -15.14 -4.39 7.54
N GLY A 33 -15.76 -3.56 6.69
CA GLY A 33 -16.32 -2.26 7.07
C GLY A 33 -15.34 -1.09 7.00
N HIS A 34 -14.14 -1.28 6.46
CA HIS A 34 -13.16 -0.21 6.25
C HIS A 34 -13.57 0.75 5.11
N VAL A 35 -13.09 1.98 5.16
CA VAL A 35 -13.28 2.97 4.08
C VAL A 35 -12.02 3.02 3.25
N LEU A 36 -12.18 2.91 1.93
CA LEU A 36 -11.05 2.84 1.01
C LEU A 36 -10.96 4.07 0.11
N VAL A 37 -9.74 4.51 -0.16
CA VAL A 37 -9.41 5.40 -1.27
C VAL A 37 -8.30 4.78 -2.11
N ILE A 38 -8.54 4.62 -3.41
CA ILE A 38 -7.55 4.09 -4.35
C ILE A 38 -6.79 5.26 -4.99
N LEU A 39 -5.48 5.30 -4.78
CA LEU A 39 -4.59 6.22 -5.45
C LEU A 39 -4.15 5.56 -6.77
N THR A 40 -4.47 6.20 -7.90
CA THR A 40 -4.24 5.62 -9.24
C THR A 40 -3.90 6.70 -10.25
N ARG A 41 -3.11 6.37 -11.27
CA ARG A 41 -2.77 7.31 -12.38
C ARG A 41 -3.91 7.55 -13.35
N SER A 42 -4.90 6.66 -13.38
CA SER A 42 -6.05 6.77 -14.26
C SER A 42 -7.33 6.31 -13.59
N TYR A 43 -8.44 6.93 -14.02
CA TYR A 43 -9.76 6.68 -13.49
C TYR A 43 -10.23 5.24 -13.78
N LYS A 44 -10.84 4.61 -12.79
CA LYS A 44 -11.33 3.22 -12.80
C LYS A 44 -12.85 3.22 -12.57
N PRO A 45 -13.66 3.05 -13.62
CA PRO A 45 -15.13 3.03 -13.48
C PRO A 45 -15.63 1.93 -12.54
N GLN A 46 -14.91 0.80 -12.45
CA GLN A 46 -15.31 -0.36 -11.65
C GLN A 46 -15.26 -0.11 -10.13
N LEU A 47 -14.58 0.96 -9.68
CA LEU A 47 -14.52 1.31 -8.25
C LEU A 47 -15.84 1.96 -7.77
N GLU A 48 -16.56 2.64 -8.67
CA GLU A 48 -17.81 3.32 -8.32
C GLU A 48 -18.91 2.32 -7.93
N SER A 49 -19.02 1.21 -8.67
CA SER A 49 -19.95 0.14 -8.36
C SER A 49 -19.61 -0.60 -7.05
N GLN A 50 -18.37 -0.45 -6.56
CA GLN A 50 -17.90 -1.03 -5.30
C GLN A 50 -18.03 -0.06 -4.12
N GLY A 51 -18.49 1.17 -4.35
CA GLY A 51 -18.54 2.22 -3.31
C GLY A 51 -17.16 2.62 -2.80
N VAL A 52 -16.11 2.41 -3.60
CA VAL A 52 -14.72 2.72 -3.25
C VAL A 52 -14.33 4.06 -3.86
N ALA A 53 -13.81 4.99 -3.05
CA ALA A 53 -13.33 6.26 -3.54
C ALA A 53 -12.04 6.08 -4.35
N GLN A 54 -11.76 6.99 -5.28
CA GLN A 54 -10.50 7.03 -6.01
C GLN A 54 -9.96 8.44 -6.11
N ALA A 55 -8.64 8.58 -6.02
CA ALA A 55 -7.93 9.83 -6.22
C ALA A 55 -6.94 9.65 -7.37
N ILE A 56 -7.04 10.54 -8.36
CA ILE A 56 -6.10 10.56 -9.49
C ILE A 56 -4.81 11.23 -9.02
N THR A 57 -3.69 10.53 -9.21
CA THR A 57 -2.37 10.99 -8.76
C THR A 57 -1.28 10.56 -9.74
N ASP A 58 -0.28 11.40 -9.90
CA ASP A 58 0.99 11.08 -10.55
C ASP A 58 2.06 10.57 -9.55
N TYR A 59 1.70 10.46 -8.27
CA TYR A 59 2.58 10.15 -7.13
C TYR A 59 3.66 11.20 -6.85
N SER A 60 3.49 12.43 -7.33
CA SER A 60 4.26 13.57 -6.81
C SER A 60 3.81 13.92 -5.38
N PRO A 61 4.68 14.52 -4.54
CA PRO A 61 4.31 14.89 -3.17
C PRO A 61 3.04 15.75 -3.08
N SER A 62 2.86 16.69 -4.01
CA SER A 62 1.69 17.57 -4.04
C SER A 62 0.39 16.83 -4.33
N SER A 63 0.40 15.83 -5.23
CA SER A 63 -0.81 15.08 -5.57
C SER A 63 -1.20 14.03 -4.52
N LEU A 64 -0.29 13.70 -3.59
CA LEU A 64 -0.52 12.75 -2.50
C LEU A 64 -1.08 13.37 -1.23
N ARG A 65 -0.84 14.67 -1.01
CA ARG A 65 -1.17 15.36 0.25
C ARG A 65 -2.66 15.29 0.61
N ALA A 66 -3.54 15.68 -0.30
CA ALA A 66 -4.98 15.73 -0.01
C ALA A 66 -5.58 14.32 0.16
N PRO A 67 -5.31 13.33 -0.72
CA PRO A 67 -5.85 11.98 -0.56
C PRO A 67 -5.39 11.25 0.71
N LEU A 68 -4.22 11.57 1.25
CA LEU A 68 -3.67 10.94 2.46
C LEU A 68 -3.99 11.69 3.76
N ALA A 69 -4.58 12.88 3.70
CA ALA A 69 -4.76 13.74 4.87
C ALA A 69 -5.65 13.12 5.96
N ASP A 70 -6.64 12.32 5.57
CA ASP A 70 -7.61 11.69 6.47
C ASP A 70 -7.48 10.16 6.58
N CYS A 71 -6.50 9.58 5.88
CA CYS A 71 -6.20 8.15 5.94
C CYS A 71 -5.33 7.82 7.15
N GLU A 72 -5.50 6.63 7.70
CA GLU A 72 -4.75 6.13 8.86
C GLU A 72 -3.57 5.26 8.43
N ILE A 73 -3.75 4.55 7.33
CA ILE A 73 -2.79 3.62 6.76
C ILE A 73 -2.74 3.79 5.25
N LEU A 74 -1.53 3.65 4.71
CA LEU A 74 -1.28 3.52 3.28
C LEU A 74 -0.72 2.14 2.98
N ILE A 75 -1.30 1.47 1.99
CA ILE A 75 -0.81 0.21 1.42
C ILE A 75 -0.40 0.48 -0.03
N SER A 76 0.84 0.19 -0.41
CA SER A 76 1.27 0.22 -1.80
C SER A 76 1.16 -1.17 -2.40
N THR A 77 0.52 -1.29 -3.57
CA THR A 77 0.55 -2.48 -4.43
C THR A 77 1.27 -2.18 -5.75
N ILE A 78 2.06 -1.11 -5.81
CA ILE A 78 2.82 -0.73 -7.00
C ILE A 78 4.09 -1.58 -7.04
N SER A 79 4.11 -2.59 -7.89
CA SER A 79 5.30 -3.41 -8.12
C SER A 79 6.05 -2.91 -9.35
N ASP A 80 7.38 -2.78 -9.25
CA ASP A 80 8.30 -2.46 -10.35
C ASP A 80 9.71 -2.93 -9.96
N ILE A 81 10.54 -3.28 -10.93
CA ILE A 81 11.93 -3.75 -10.71
C ILE A 81 12.98 -2.70 -11.16
N SER A 82 12.53 -1.48 -11.47
CA SER A 82 13.35 -0.34 -11.85
C SER A 82 13.36 0.73 -10.75
N SER A 83 14.12 1.81 -10.99
CA SER A 83 14.14 2.98 -10.10
C SER A 83 12.77 3.67 -9.94
N ALA A 84 11.80 3.38 -10.80
CA ALA A 84 10.43 3.85 -10.64
C ALA A 84 9.81 3.39 -9.30
N TYR A 85 10.15 2.17 -8.85
CA TYR A 85 9.74 1.66 -7.54
C TYR A 85 10.21 2.60 -6.43
N THR A 86 11.54 2.83 -6.38
CA THR A 86 12.18 3.63 -5.34
C THR A 86 11.66 5.06 -5.33
N ASN A 87 11.50 5.68 -6.51
CA ASN A 87 11.02 7.06 -6.61
C ASN A 87 9.58 7.21 -6.08
N VAL A 88 8.68 6.30 -6.47
CA VAL A 88 7.28 6.34 -6.01
C VAL A 88 7.20 6.06 -4.51
N HIS A 89 7.85 5.01 -4.02
CA HIS A 89 7.77 4.64 -2.59
C HIS A 89 8.40 5.68 -1.67
N ARG A 90 9.48 6.35 -2.11
CA ARG A 90 10.03 7.51 -1.39
C ARG A 90 8.95 8.59 -1.21
N ASN A 91 8.26 8.97 -2.28
CA ASN A 91 7.22 10.00 -2.21
C ASN A 91 6.03 9.57 -1.35
N LEU A 92 5.64 8.29 -1.40
CA LEU A 92 4.60 7.73 -0.53
C LEU A 92 4.98 7.84 0.95
N ILE A 93 6.21 7.47 1.31
CA ILE A 93 6.70 7.56 2.69
C ILE A 93 6.71 9.03 3.17
N LEU A 94 7.28 9.94 2.37
CA LEU A 94 7.32 11.36 2.71
C LEU A 94 5.91 11.93 2.90
N ALA A 95 4.96 11.57 2.02
CA ALA A 95 3.59 12.02 2.13
C ALA A 95 2.87 11.47 3.38
N CYS A 96 3.16 10.24 3.81
CA CYS A 96 2.68 9.70 5.09
C CYS A 96 3.30 10.47 6.28
N GLN A 97 4.60 10.77 6.23
CA GLN A 97 5.27 11.55 7.27
C GLN A 97 4.68 12.96 7.40
N GLU A 98 4.36 13.61 6.29
CA GLU A 98 3.69 14.92 6.25
C GLU A 98 2.19 14.86 6.62
N SER A 99 1.54 13.72 6.42
CA SER A 99 0.13 13.55 6.75
C SER A 99 -0.09 13.68 8.26
N PRO A 100 -1.14 14.39 8.71
CA PRO A 100 -1.47 14.46 10.14
C PRO A 100 -1.99 13.14 10.71
N ARG A 101 -2.41 12.18 9.86
CA ARG A 101 -3.09 10.94 10.28
C ARG A 101 -2.52 9.65 9.70
N CYS A 102 -1.90 9.69 8.51
CA CYS A 102 -1.45 8.49 7.82
C CYS A 102 -0.08 8.04 8.36
N LYS A 103 -0.09 7.32 9.49
CA LYS A 103 1.12 6.95 10.25
C LYS A 103 1.50 5.48 10.20
N ARG A 104 0.78 4.67 9.41
CA ARG A 104 1.14 3.29 9.11
C ARG A 104 1.35 3.08 7.61
N PHE A 105 2.41 2.38 7.22
CA PHE A 105 2.74 2.11 5.82
C PHE A 105 3.07 0.64 5.55
N ILE A 106 2.46 0.08 4.51
CA ILE A 106 2.78 -1.25 3.98
C ILE A 106 3.30 -1.07 2.53
N PRO A 107 4.61 -1.18 2.28
CA PRO A 107 5.15 -1.10 0.92
C PRO A 107 4.78 -2.35 0.09
N ALA A 108 4.95 -2.26 -1.23
CA ALA A 108 4.72 -3.38 -2.14
C ALA A 108 5.85 -4.42 -2.04
N GLU A 109 5.86 -5.19 -0.95
CA GLU A 109 6.88 -6.19 -0.57
C GLU A 109 6.29 -7.60 -0.48
N PHE A 110 5.35 -7.91 -1.38
CA PHE A 110 4.46 -9.09 -1.27
C PHE A 110 5.09 -10.43 -1.68
N ALA A 111 6.26 -10.44 -2.30
CA ALA A 111 6.79 -11.62 -2.98
C ALA A 111 7.87 -12.37 -2.20
N ALA A 112 8.99 -11.70 -1.88
CA ALA A 112 10.20 -12.36 -1.42
C ALA A 112 10.22 -12.59 0.10
N ASN A 113 10.69 -13.77 0.54
CA ASN A 113 10.97 -14.05 1.95
C ASN A 113 12.32 -13.43 2.34
N ILE A 114 12.30 -12.12 2.56
CA ILE A 114 13.49 -11.31 2.88
C ILE A 114 14.00 -11.54 4.31
N GLU A 115 13.24 -12.21 5.16
CA GLU A 115 13.71 -12.61 6.49
C GLU A 115 14.74 -13.75 6.38
N ALA A 116 14.45 -14.75 5.54
CA ALA A 116 15.36 -15.86 5.29
C ALA A 116 16.40 -15.56 4.20
N TYR A 117 16.04 -14.75 3.20
CA TYR A 117 16.85 -14.45 2.02
C TYR A 117 16.84 -12.94 1.71
N PRO A 118 17.57 -12.13 2.51
CA PRO A 118 17.44 -10.67 2.48
C PRO A 118 17.83 -10.01 1.16
N ASP A 119 18.74 -10.63 0.41
CA ASP A 119 19.34 -10.13 -0.83
C ASP A 119 18.86 -10.87 -2.09
N GLU A 120 17.93 -11.82 -1.96
CA GLU A 120 17.42 -12.61 -3.08
C GLU A 120 15.93 -12.35 -3.41
N PRO A 121 15.57 -12.41 -4.71
CA PRO A 121 16.48 -12.42 -5.85
C PRO A 121 17.09 -11.03 -6.06
N GLY A 122 18.35 -10.96 -6.54
CA GLY A 122 19.09 -9.69 -6.61
C GLY A 122 18.42 -8.57 -7.41
N PHE A 123 17.64 -8.92 -8.45
CA PHE A 123 16.87 -7.94 -9.23
C PHE A 123 15.74 -7.29 -8.43
N TYR A 124 15.22 -7.97 -7.41
CA TYR A 124 14.22 -7.46 -6.49
C TYR A 124 14.88 -6.66 -5.37
N TYR A 125 15.99 -7.16 -4.83
CA TYR A 125 16.74 -6.48 -3.77
C TYR A 125 17.16 -5.05 -4.17
N ALA A 126 17.79 -4.88 -5.34
CA ALA A 126 18.41 -3.60 -5.71
C ALA A 126 17.46 -2.37 -5.68
N PRO A 127 16.23 -2.41 -6.26
CA PRO A 127 15.30 -1.29 -6.18
C PRO A 127 14.55 -1.19 -4.85
N HIS A 128 14.41 -2.28 -4.11
CA HIS A 128 13.61 -2.35 -2.87
C HIS A 128 14.41 -1.98 -1.61
N GLU A 129 15.68 -2.38 -1.53
CA GLU A 129 16.51 -2.17 -0.35
C GLU A 129 16.62 -0.70 0.08
N PRO A 130 16.75 0.29 -0.84
CA PRO A 130 16.75 1.70 -0.45
C PRO A 130 15.46 2.13 0.29
N ILE A 131 14.32 1.51 -0.02
CA ILE A 131 13.04 1.79 0.65
C ILE A 131 13.00 1.13 2.02
N ARG A 132 13.48 -0.11 2.13
CA ARG A 132 13.60 -0.82 3.41
C ARG A 132 14.52 -0.07 4.38
N GLU A 133 15.66 0.43 3.89
CA GLU A 133 16.57 1.24 4.69
C GLU A 133 15.96 2.56 5.12
N MET A 134 15.23 3.23 4.22
CA MET A 134 14.50 4.45 4.56
C MET A 134 13.43 4.21 5.64
N LEU A 135 12.77 3.04 5.64
CA LEU A 135 11.81 2.67 6.68
C LEU A 135 12.48 2.31 8.01
N ARG A 136 13.61 1.59 7.99
CA ARG A 136 14.39 1.25 9.20
C ARG A 136 15.04 2.45 9.87
N SER A 137 15.44 3.47 9.10
CA SER A 137 16.16 4.65 9.59
C SER A 137 15.27 5.77 10.14
N GLN A 138 13.95 5.61 10.07
CA GLN A 138 12.96 6.60 10.53
C GLN A 138 12.08 6.04 11.65
N THR A 139 11.43 6.92 12.43
CA THR A 139 10.55 6.57 13.55
C THR A 139 9.14 7.18 13.47
N ASP A 140 8.86 7.96 12.43
CA ASP A 140 7.60 8.70 12.26
C ASP A 140 6.45 7.80 11.81
N LEU A 141 6.78 6.71 11.10
CA LEU A 141 5.84 5.74 10.56
C LEU A 141 6.05 4.38 11.20
N GLU A 142 4.94 3.77 11.62
CA GLU A 142 4.87 2.32 11.78
C GLU A 142 4.85 1.68 10.39
N TRP A 143 5.60 0.60 10.19
CA TRP A 143 5.63 -0.09 8.91
C TRP A 143 5.62 -1.61 9.06
N THR A 144 5.16 -2.28 8.01
CA THR A 144 5.07 -3.75 7.97
C THR A 144 5.40 -4.23 6.57
N LEU A 145 6.34 -5.16 6.46
CA LEU A 145 6.65 -5.89 5.23
C LEU A 145 5.87 -7.21 5.27
N VAL A 146 5.15 -7.55 4.22
CA VAL A 146 4.23 -8.70 4.21
C VAL A 146 4.63 -9.63 3.09
N CYS A 147 5.20 -10.79 3.40
CA CYS A 147 5.49 -11.82 2.40
C CYS A 147 4.30 -12.78 2.28
N ILE A 148 3.61 -12.80 1.12
CA ILE A 148 2.52 -13.74 0.83
C ILE A 148 2.91 -14.85 -0.14
N GLY A 149 4.18 -14.86 -0.60
CA GLY A 149 4.67 -15.80 -1.59
C GLY A 149 4.09 -15.56 -2.98
N TRP A 150 3.85 -16.63 -3.73
CA TRP A 150 3.28 -16.56 -5.08
C TRP A 150 1.76 -16.56 -5.04
N LEU A 151 1.17 -15.60 -5.75
CA LEU A 151 -0.27 -15.59 -5.99
C LEU A 151 -0.64 -16.78 -6.90
N THR A 152 -1.64 -17.56 -6.48
CA THR A 152 -2.03 -18.78 -7.19
C THR A 152 -2.68 -18.53 -8.56
N ASP A 153 -3.13 -17.30 -8.81
CA ASP A 153 -3.77 -16.85 -10.05
C ASP A 153 -2.81 -16.08 -10.98
N TYR A 154 -1.50 -16.22 -10.78
CA TYR A 154 -0.48 -15.54 -11.59
C TYR A 154 -0.27 -16.16 -13.00
N PHE A 155 -0.86 -17.33 -13.29
CA PHE A 155 -0.71 -18.09 -14.54
C PHE A 155 -2.05 -18.49 -15.17
#